data_AF-A0A1C5R6A1-F1
#
_entry.id   AF-A0A1C5R6A1-F1
#
_cell.length_a   1.000
_cell.length_b   1.000
_cell.length_c   1.000
_cell.angle_alpha   90.00
_cell.angle_beta   90.00
_cell.angle_gamma   90.00
#
_symmetry.space_group_name_H-M   'P 1'
#
loop_
_entity.id
_entity.type
_entity.pdbx_description
1 polymer ?
#
loop_
_entity_poly.entity_id
_entity_poly.type
_entity_poly.pdbx_seq_one_letter_code
_entity_poly.pdbx_strand_id
1 'polypeptide(L)'
;MPTNYAVAPGEFLQEWIEEEGNGITQAELAQQLDVSRKLVNEIINGKAPITPDTAIKLGRVTSIPSDAWLRYEAQYQNDCARLRNDQQLKQHEGIVTPQLGAYLRKLGATTATMRDKTQVLSDLLSFTGYGTFESFSAGCSIKLGAALSTLRESSATYDEALMMTWLAAGEHTAAYKRAHCLKYDRNGLEKLLPQLKERVLSADDTMLDDIIQLLDSVGVICQFIEPPEKFPIYGIVIWTRNGVPVIQLTGRRKKNNHVIWTLFHELGHILNDETPTTQLEFNKSSSKRKSEEVAANQFARAWLFGGGVGEYRGMNRARDIEAKARQKGDVPCIVVQELHRKRMLERSYCNQLIFDVRIPFQEQDYSPQNNSI
;
A
#
# COMPACT_ATOMS: atom_id res chain seq x y z
N MET A 1 1.10 13.07 -23.35
CA MET A 1 -0.27 13.20 -22.82
C MET A 1 -1.20 12.57 -23.83
N PRO A 2 -2.03 11.59 -23.44
CA PRO A 2 -3.09 11.12 -24.32
C PRO A 2 -3.99 12.29 -24.72
N THR A 3 -4.58 12.24 -25.91
CA THR A 3 -5.53 13.25 -26.41
C THR A 3 -6.76 13.32 -25.49
N ASN A 4 -7.37 14.50 -25.33
CA ASN A 4 -8.62 14.64 -24.57
C ASN A 4 -9.88 14.45 -25.45
N TYR A 5 -9.75 13.67 -26.52
CA TYR A 5 -10.81 13.38 -27.48
C TYR A 5 -10.57 12.00 -28.10
N ALA A 6 -11.64 11.39 -28.62
CA ALA A 6 -11.60 10.14 -29.37
C ALA A 6 -12.09 10.44 -30.79
N VAL A 7 -11.36 9.98 -31.80
CA VAL A 7 -11.71 10.14 -33.22
C VAL A 7 -12.32 8.84 -33.71
N ALA A 8 -13.56 8.88 -34.18
CA ALA A 8 -14.21 7.67 -34.67
C ALA A 8 -13.55 7.23 -35.99
N PRO A 9 -13.34 5.92 -36.23
CA PRO A 9 -12.81 5.45 -37.50
C PRO A 9 -13.73 5.81 -38.68
N GLY A 10 -15.03 6.02 -38.39
CA GLY A 10 -16.00 6.55 -39.32
C GLY A 10 -15.70 7.94 -39.89
N GLU A 11 -14.92 8.77 -39.18
CA GLU A 11 -14.48 10.08 -39.69
C GLU A 11 -13.52 9.89 -40.87
N PHE A 12 -12.55 8.98 -40.76
CA PHE A 12 -11.68 8.60 -41.88
C PHE A 12 -12.45 7.97 -43.04
N LEU A 13 -13.52 7.21 -42.75
CA LEU A 13 -14.37 6.66 -43.80
C LEU A 13 -15.16 7.74 -44.53
N GLN A 14 -15.62 8.76 -43.79
CA GLN A 14 -16.30 9.93 -44.37
C GLN A 14 -15.34 10.75 -45.24
N GLU A 15 -14.12 11.01 -44.78
CA GLU A 15 -13.07 11.65 -45.58
C GLU A 15 -12.75 10.84 -46.84
N TRP A 16 -12.59 9.52 -46.71
CA TRP A 16 -12.37 8.65 -47.87
C TRP A 16 -13.52 8.73 -48.88
N ILE A 17 -14.78 8.77 -48.43
CA ILE A 17 -15.95 8.92 -49.32
C ILE A 17 -15.88 10.22 -50.13
N GLU A 18 -15.51 11.32 -49.47
CA GLU A 18 -15.49 12.66 -50.07
C GLU A 18 -14.34 12.84 -51.06
N GLU A 19 -13.18 12.25 -50.76
CA GLU A 19 -11.95 12.43 -51.55
C GLU A 19 -11.71 11.27 -52.52
N GLU A 20 -11.21 10.14 -52.02
CA GLU A 20 -10.78 8.97 -52.81
C GLU A 20 -11.96 8.19 -53.41
N GLY A 21 -13.10 8.19 -52.72
CA GLY A 21 -14.36 7.64 -53.16
C GLY A 21 -15.06 8.50 -54.20
N ASN A 22 -14.50 9.66 -54.57
CA ASN A 22 -15.04 10.58 -55.57
C ASN A 22 -16.50 10.98 -55.31
N GLY A 23 -16.86 11.16 -54.02
CA GLY A 23 -18.17 11.62 -53.58
C GLY A 23 -19.29 10.58 -53.64
N ILE A 24 -18.98 9.27 -53.63
CA ILE A 24 -20.04 8.23 -53.59
C ILE A 24 -20.96 8.42 -52.38
N THR A 25 -22.23 8.06 -52.53
CA THR A 25 -23.17 8.10 -51.42
C THR A 25 -22.94 6.94 -50.45
N GLN A 26 -23.33 7.11 -49.18
CA GLN A 26 -23.32 6.02 -48.19
C GLN A 26 -24.15 4.80 -48.64
N ALA A 27 -25.15 4.99 -49.49
CA ALA A 27 -25.96 3.90 -50.05
C ALA A 27 -25.17 3.08 -51.07
N GLU A 28 -24.42 3.74 -51.94
CA GLU A 28 -23.53 3.08 -52.92
C GLU A 28 -22.39 2.36 -52.20
N LEU A 29 -21.76 2.98 -51.20
CA LEU A 29 -20.75 2.30 -50.38
C LEU A 29 -21.34 1.06 -49.69
N ALA A 30 -22.54 1.17 -49.12
CA ALA A 30 -23.20 0.03 -48.47
C ALA A 30 -23.45 -1.12 -49.44
N GLN A 31 -23.84 -0.82 -50.68
CA GLN A 31 -23.99 -1.82 -51.74
C GLN A 31 -22.66 -2.48 -52.11
N GLN A 32 -21.57 -1.71 -52.22
CA GLN A 32 -20.22 -2.24 -52.52
C GLN A 32 -19.69 -3.15 -51.41
N LEU A 33 -20.01 -2.82 -50.15
CA LEU A 33 -19.61 -3.59 -48.98
C LEU A 33 -20.53 -4.79 -48.69
N ASP A 34 -21.66 -4.92 -49.39
CA ASP A 34 -22.72 -5.88 -49.09
C ASP A 34 -23.18 -5.80 -47.62
N VAL A 35 -23.56 -4.59 -47.20
CA VAL A 35 -24.09 -4.30 -45.87
C VAL A 35 -25.27 -3.33 -45.94
N SER A 36 -25.99 -3.15 -44.83
CA SER A 36 -27.06 -2.15 -44.79
C SER A 36 -26.49 -0.73 -44.81
N ARG A 37 -27.19 0.20 -45.49
CA ARG A 37 -26.89 1.65 -45.40
C ARG A 37 -26.89 2.14 -43.95
N LYS A 38 -27.76 1.56 -43.11
CA LYS A 38 -27.82 1.87 -41.68
C LYS A 38 -26.47 1.60 -41.00
N LEU A 39 -25.84 0.45 -41.29
CA LEU A 39 -24.54 0.10 -40.72
C LEU A 39 -23.46 1.10 -41.13
N VAL A 40 -23.38 1.46 -42.43
CA VAL A 40 -22.41 2.47 -42.91
C VAL A 40 -22.61 3.80 -42.19
N ASN A 41 -23.86 4.27 -42.08
CA ASN A 41 -24.17 5.49 -41.34
C ASN A 41 -23.80 5.39 -39.86
N GLU A 42 -24.05 4.26 -39.21
CA GLU A 42 -23.68 4.05 -37.80
C GLU A 42 -22.16 3.99 -37.61
N ILE A 43 -21.39 3.41 -38.53
CA ILE A 43 -19.92 3.43 -38.51
C ILE A 43 -19.40 4.85 -38.65
N ILE A 44 -19.89 5.61 -39.64
CA ILE A 44 -19.50 7.01 -39.87
C ILE A 44 -19.73 7.87 -38.63
N ASN A 45 -20.84 7.66 -37.92
CA ASN A 45 -21.17 8.39 -36.70
C ASN A 45 -20.57 7.77 -35.41
N GLY A 46 -19.67 6.78 -35.51
CA GLY A 46 -19.04 6.13 -34.35
C GLY A 46 -19.99 5.33 -33.45
N LYS A 47 -21.19 4.99 -33.95
CA LYS A 47 -22.23 4.23 -33.21
C LYS A 47 -22.12 2.73 -33.40
N ALA A 48 -21.57 2.27 -34.52
CA ALA A 48 -21.30 0.86 -34.79
C ALA A 48 -19.79 0.64 -34.97
N PRO A 49 -19.22 -0.42 -34.38
CA PRO A 49 -17.80 -0.71 -34.53
C PRO A 49 -17.48 -1.28 -35.91
N ILE A 50 -16.27 -1.04 -36.40
CA ILE A 50 -15.72 -1.77 -37.53
C ILE A 50 -15.29 -3.16 -37.07
N THR A 51 -16.10 -4.17 -37.38
CA THR A 51 -15.78 -5.57 -37.09
C THR A 51 -14.71 -6.12 -38.04
N PRO A 52 -14.05 -7.26 -37.73
CA PRO A 52 -13.11 -7.91 -38.66
C PRO A 52 -13.70 -8.20 -40.05
N ASP A 53 -14.97 -8.61 -40.14
CA ASP A 53 -15.65 -8.84 -41.43
C ASP A 53 -15.80 -7.52 -42.21
N THR A 54 -16.28 -6.47 -41.53
CA THR A 54 -16.42 -5.13 -42.12
C THR A 54 -15.07 -4.58 -42.56
N ALA A 55 -14.00 -4.78 -41.78
CA ALA A 55 -12.65 -4.33 -42.11
C ALA A 55 -12.08 -5.00 -43.38
N ILE A 56 -12.33 -6.30 -43.57
CA ILE A 56 -11.95 -7.02 -44.80
C ILE A 56 -12.67 -6.44 -46.01
N LYS A 57 -13.98 -6.19 -45.89
CA LYS A 57 -14.80 -5.60 -46.94
C LYS A 57 -14.35 -4.18 -47.27
N LEU A 58 -14.14 -3.35 -46.25
CA LEU A 58 -13.60 -2.00 -46.39
C LEU A 58 -12.25 -2.01 -47.09
N GLY A 59 -11.33 -2.91 -46.71
CA GLY A 59 -10.02 -2.94 -47.37
C GLY A 59 -10.05 -3.33 -48.85
N ARG A 60 -11.07 -4.07 -49.29
CA ARG A 60 -11.29 -4.34 -50.72
C ARG A 60 -11.83 -3.12 -51.48
N VAL A 61 -12.65 -2.29 -50.83
CA VAL A 61 -13.30 -1.13 -51.45
C VAL A 61 -12.40 0.11 -51.40
N THR A 62 -11.78 0.38 -50.25
CA THR A 62 -11.01 1.59 -50.01
C THR A 62 -9.52 1.46 -50.33
N SER A 63 -9.05 0.25 -50.60
CA SER A 63 -7.62 -0.10 -50.70
C SER A 63 -6.79 0.20 -49.43
N ILE A 64 -7.45 0.57 -48.32
CA ILE A 64 -6.83 0.71 -47.01
C ILE A 64 -6.82 -0.66 -46.32
N PRO A 65 -5.66 -1.19 -45.90
CA PRO A 65 -5.56 -2.52 -45.32
C PRO A 65 -6.55 -2.76 -44.15
N SER A 66 -7.11 -3.97 -44.07
CA SER A 66 -8.09 -4.31 -43.03
C SER A 66 -7.53 -4.20 -41.60
N ASP A 67 -6.24 -4.49 -41.43
CA ASP A 67 -5.54 -4.31 -40.15
C ASP A 67 -5.40 -2.84 -39.77
N ALA A 68 -5.31 -1.91 -40.73
CA ALA A 68 -5.34 -0.47 -40.46
C ALA A 68 -6.70 -0.04 -39.90
N TRP A 69 -7.80 -0.47 -40.52
CA TRP A 69 -9.15 -0.23 -40.02
C TRP A 69 -9.36 -0.76 -38.59
N LEU A 70 -8.89 -1.97 -38.31
CA LEU A 70 -8.97 -2.54 -36.96
C LEU A 70 -8.12 -1.78 -35.93
N ARG A 71 -6.95 -1.25 -36.33
CA ARG A 71 -6.16 -0.37 -35.46
C ARG A 71 -6.89 0.94 -35.15
N TYR A 72 -7.52 1.57 -36.13
CA TYR A 72 -8.31 2.79 -35.91
C TYR A 72 -9.49 2.54 -34.97
N GLU A 73 -10.21 1.42 -35.18
CA GLU A 73 -11.30 1.01 -34.28
C GLU A 73 -10.79 0.75 -32.86
N ALA A 74 -9.70 -0.01 -32.70
CA ALA A 74 -9.13 -0.30 -31.38
C ALA A 74 -8.69 0.98 -30.66
N GLN A 75 -8.04 1.92 -31.38
CA GLN A 75 -7.64 3.22 -30.84
C GLN A 75 -8.87 4.02 -30.36
N TYR A 76 -9.89 4.13 -31.20
CA TYR A 76 -11.13 4.83 -30.86
C TYR A 76 -11.80 4.25 -29.61
N GLN A 77 -11.96 2.92 -29.55
CA GLN A 77 -12.58 2.25 -28.41
C GLN A 77 -11.77 2.43 -27.13
N ASN A 78 -10.44 2.37 -27.22
CA ASN A 78 -9.53 2.64 -26.10
C ASN A 78 -9.68 4.08 -25.60
N ASP A 79 -9.71 5.07 -26.50
CA ASP A 79 -9.91 6.47 -26.12
C ASP A 79 -11.29 6.72 -25.51
N CYS A 80 -12.35 6.16 -26.08
CA CYS A 80 -13.69 6.22 -25.50
C CYS A 80 -13.77 5.56 -24.12
N ALA A 81 -13.08 4.43 -23.91
CA ALA A 81 -13.02 3.76 -22.61
C ALA A 81 -12.25 4.60 -21.59
N ARG A 82 -11.08 5.14 -21.97
CA ARG A 82 -10.26 6.02 -21.14
C ARG A 82 -11.02 7.28 -20.72
N LEU A 83 -11.66 8.00 -21.67
CA LEU A 83 -12.44 9.21 -21.37
C LEU A 83 -13.60 8.94 -20.40
N ARG A 84 -14.30 7.80 -20.56
CA ARG A 84 -15.35 7.36 -19.62
C ARG A 84 -14.79 7.06 -18.25
N ASN A 85 -13.67 6.35 -18.17
CA ASN A 85 -12.98 6.05 -16.92
C ASN A 85 -12.52 7.34 -16.22
N ASP A 86 -11.89 8.26 -16.94
CA ASP A 86 -11.46 9.55 -16.39
C ASP A 86 -12.65 10.35 -15.86
N GLN A 87 -13.79 10.34 -16.55
CA GLN A 87 -15.02 10.99 -16.07
C GLN A 87 -15.60 10.35 -14.80
N GLN A 88 -15.49 9.03 -14.64
CA GLN A 88 -15.87 8.34 -13.41
C GLN A 88 -14.93 8.70 -12.26
N LEU A 89 -13.61 8.63 -12.49
CA LEU A 89 -12.60 8.98 -11.49
C LEU A 89 -12.69 10.44 -11.03
N LYS A 90 -13.05 11.37 -11.93
CA LYS A 90 -13.30 12.78 -11.60
C LYS A 90 -14.29 12.97 -10.45
N GLN A 91 -15.28 12.07 -10.33
CA GLN A 91 -16.29 12.13 -9.26
C GLN A 91 -15.69 11.83 -7.87
N HIS A 92 -14.49 11.25 -7.82
CA HIS A 92 -13.82 10.79 -6.61
C HIS A 92 -12.51 11.53 -6.31
N GLU A 93 -12.17 12.59 -7.06
CA GLU A 93 -10.95 13.40 -6.82
C GLU A 93 -10.87 14.00 -5.41
N GLY A 94 -11.98 14.06 -4.69
CA GLY A 94 -12.05 14.54 -3.30
C GLY A 94 -11.14 13.78 -2.33
N ILE A 95 -10.80 12.52 -2.63
CA ILE A 95 -9.86 11.74 -1.79
C ILE A 95 -8.38 12.09 -2.05
N VAL A 96 -8.07 12.77 -3.15
CA VAL A 96 -6.69 13.10 -3.52
C VAL A 96 -6.24 14.33 -2.73
N THR A 97 -5.52 14.08 -1.64
CA THR A 97 -4.90 15.13 -0.81
C THR A 97 -3.48 15.47 -1.32
N PRO A 98 -2.97 16.69 -1.05
CA PRO A 98 -1.59 17.05 -1.39
C PRO A 98 -0.56 16.08 -0.80
N GLN A 99 -0.86 15.58 0.40
CA GLN A 99 -0.02 14.63 1.11
C GLN A 99 -0.01 13.26 0.43
N LEU A 100 -1.18 12.74 0.02
CA LEU A 100 -1.27 11.50 -0.73
C LEU A 100 -0.49 11.58 -2.04
N GLY A 101 -0.69 12.66 -2.82
CA GLY A 101 0.05 12.87 -4.06
C GLY A 101 1.56 12.98 -3.84
N ALA A 102 2.01 13.65 -2.78
CA ALA A 102 3.44 13.73 -2.44
C ALA A 102 4.01 12.38 -2.06
N TYR A 103 3.25 11.57 -1.32
CA TYR A 103 3.69 10.25 -0.90
C TYR A 103 3.77 9.26 -2.07
N LEU A 104 2.76 9.23 -2.94
CA LEU A 104 2.80 8.41 -4.17
C LEU A 104 3.99 8.79 -5.07
N ARG A 105 4.30 10.09 -5.22
CA ARG A 105 5.49 10.53 -5.97
C ARG A 105 6.78 10.06 -5.31
N LYS A 106 6.88 10.12 -3.99
CA LYS A 106 8.03 9.63 -3.23
C LYS A 106 8.25 8.12 -3.44
N LEU A 107 7.17 7.36 -3.53
CA LEU A 107 7.20 5.92 -3.81
C LEU A 107 7.44 5.58 -5.29
N GLY A 108 7.56 6.58 -6.17
CA GLY A 108 7.69 6.38 -7.62
C GLY A 108 6.40 5.90 -8.30
N ALA A 109 5.27 5.91 -7.59
CA ALA A 109 3.99 5.39 -8.07
C ALA A 109 3.29 6.31 -9.08
N THR A 110 3.59 7.62 -9.03
CA THR A 110 2.99 8.63 -9.92
C THR A 110 4.01 9.72 -10.23
N THR A 111 3.89 10.33 -11.41
CA THR A 111 4.52 11.61 -11.75
C THR A 111 3.52 12.76 -11.78
N ALA A 112 2.23 12.46 -11.63
CA ALA A 112 1.17 13.46 -11.69
C ALA A 112 1.24 14.42 -10.48
N THR A 113 0.78 15.64 -10.74
CA THR A 113 0.71 16.71 -9.75
C THR A 113 -0.73 16.96 -9.35
N MET A 114 -0.97 17.79 -8.35
CA MET A 114 -2.33 18.17 -7.94
C MET A 114 -3.12 18.93 -9.01
N ARG A 115 -2.49 19.31 -10.13
CA ARG A 115 -3.18 19.85 -11.33
C ARG A 115 -3.96 18.78 -12.08
N ASP A 116 -3.59 17.51 -11.92
CA ASP A 116 -4.23 16.35 -12.55
C ASP A 116 -4.53 15.30 -11.47
N LYS A 117 -5.55 15.58 -10.66
CA LYS A 117 -5.95 14.68 -9.56
C LYS A 117 -6.52 13.37 -10.09
N THR A 118 -7.19 13.40 -11.24
CA THR A 118 -7.69 12.21 -11.93
C THR A 118 -6.54 11.23 -12.20
N GLN A 119 -5.41 11.71 -12.74
CA GLN A 119 -4.25 10.84 -12.95
C GLN A 119 -3.64 10.34 -11.63
N VAL A 120 -3.52 11.19 -10.60
CA VAL A 120 -3.04 10.75 -9.27
C VAL A 120 -3.93 9.65 -8.70
N LEU A 121 -5.25 9.75 -8.87
CA LEU A 121 -6.21 8.73 -8.44
C LEU A 121 -6.06 7.43 -9.26
N SER A 122 -5.91 7.53 -10.58
CA SER A 122 -5.66 6.37 -11.45
C SER A 122 -4.38 5.62 -11.05
N ASP A 123 -3.31 6.37 -10.77
CA ASP A 123 -2.03 5.82 -10.32
C ASP A 123 -2.13 5.20 -8.92
N LEU A 124 -2.91 5.80 -8.01
CA LEU A 124 -3.23 5.20 -6.70
C LEU A 124 -3.90 3.83 -6.87
N LEU A 125 -4.91 3.74 -7.73
CA LEU A 125 -5.64 2.50 -7.99
C LEU A 125 -4.71 1.42 -8.56
N SER A 126 -3.86 1.79 -9.51
CA SER A 126 -2.84 0.90 -10.08
C SER A 126 -1.83 0.43 -9.04
N PHE A 127 -1.30 1.35 -8.23
CA PHE A 127 -0.34 1.07 -7.17
C PHE A 127 -0.92 0.15 -6.08
N THR A 128 -2.21 0.31 -5.77
CA THR A 128 -2.89 -0.49 -4.75
C THR A 128 -3.54 -1.76 -5.30
N GLY A 129 -3.50 -1.97 -6.62
CA GLY A 129 -4.01 -3.17 -7.29
C GLY A 129 -5.54 -3.26 -7.41
N TYR A 130 -6.25 -2.12 -7.39
CA TYR A 130 -7.71 -2.08 -7.56
C TYR A 130 -8.10 -1.53 -8.94
N GLY A 131 -9.05 -2.18 -9.63
CA GLY A 131 -9.48 -1.76 -10.97
C GLY A 131 -10.49 -0.60 -11.01
N THR A 132 -11.10 -0.27 -9.87
CA THR A 132 -12.15 0.77 -9.75
C THR A 132 -12.06 1.44 -8.38
N PHE A 133 -12.55 2.67 -8.26
CA PHE A 133 -12.62 3.36 -6.96
C PHE A 133 -13.52 2.64 -5.94
N GLU A 134 -14.62 2.04 -6.37
CA GLU A 134 -15.56 1.33 -5.49
C GLU A 134 -14.90 0.11 -4.86
N SER A 135 -14.20 -0.69 -5.67
CA SER A 135 -13.40 -1.82 -5.19
C SER A 135 -12.29 -1.37 -4.23
N PHE A 136 -11.63 -0.25 -4.51
CA PHE A 136 -10.65 0.34 -3.61
C PHE A 136 -11.27 0.75 -2.27
N SER A 137 -12.40 1.45 -2.27
CA SER A 137 -13.11 1.88 -1.06
C SER A 137 -13.61 0.69 -0.22
N ALA A 138 -14.14 -0.35 -0.87
CA ALA A 138 -14.48 -1.60 -0.21
C ALA A 138 -13.23 -2.28 0.38
N GLY A 139 -12.12 -2.28 -0.36
CA GLY A 139 -10.82 -2.76 0.09
C GLY A 139 -10.29 -2.03 1.32
N CYS A 140 -10.38 -0.70 1.37
CA CYS A 140 -10.09 0.10 2.57
C CYS A 140 -10.94 -0.38 3.75
N SER A 141 -12.24 -0.53 3.55
CA SER A 141 -13.17 -0.94 4.61
C SER A 141 -12.85 -2.34 5.15
N ILE A 142 -12.36 -3.26 4.31
CA ILE A 142 -11.99 -4.62 4.72
C ILE A 142 -10.62 -4.65 5.39
N LYS A 143 -9.58 -4.13 4.72
CA LYS A 143 -8.19 -4.20 5.21
C LYS A 143 -7.93 -3.26 6.39
N LEU A 144 -8.60 -2.10 6.42
CA LEU A 144 -8.50 -1.12 7.50
C LEU A 144 -9.69 -1.16 8.46
N GLY A 145 -10.73 -1.97 8.24
CA GLY A 145 -11.99 -1.88 9.00
C GLY A 145 -11.80 -1.85 10.53
N ALA A 146 -10.82 -2.60 11.02
CA ALA A 146 -10.41 -2.56 12.42
C ALA A 146 -9.89 -1.18 12.85
N ALA A 147 -8.89 -0.68 12.13
CA ALA A 147 -8.31 0.63 12.31
C ALA A 147 -9.33 1.77 12.28
N LEU A 148 -10.19 1.77 11.28
CA LEU A 148 -11.13 2.85 11.02
C LEU A 148 -12.16 2.97 12.15
N SER A 149 -12.59 1.83 12.71
CA SER A 149 -13.51 1.83 13.85
C SER A 149 -12.91 2.50 15.10
N THR A 150 -11.68 2.18 15.45
CA THR A 150 -10.98 2.77 16.62
C THR A 150 -10.64 4.24 16.40
N LEU A 151 -10.21 4.62 15.20
CA LEU A 151 -9.87 6.01 14.90
C LEU A 151 -11.09 6.94 14.97
N ARG A 152 -12.26 6.49 14.48
CA ARG A 152 -13.52 7.25 14.54
C ARG A 152 -13.94 7.58 15.98
N GLU A 153 -13.64 6.69 16.92
CA GLU A 153 -13.92 6.90 18.35
C GLU A 153 -12.94 7.89 19.02
N SER A 154 -11.74 8.07 18.44
CA SER A 154 -10.69 8.94 18.98
C SER A 154 -10.75 10.40 18.52
N SER A 155 -11.71 10.76 17.66
CA SER A 155 -11.81 12.06 16.96
C SER A 155 -10.58 12.44 16.12
N ALA A 156 -9.68 11.50 15.85
CA ALA A 156 -8.52 11.71 15.00
C ALA A 156 -8.95 11.72 13.53
N THR A 157 -8.59 12.77 12.79
CA THR A 157 -8.71 12.77 11.33
C THR A 157 -7.65 11.85 10.73
N TYR A 158 -8.07 10.98 9.82
CA TYR A 158 -7.19 10.05 9.14
C TYR A 158 -7.52 9.99 7.64
N ASP A 159 -6.51 9.68 6.84
CA ASP A 159 -6.63 9.56 5.39
C ASP A 159 -6.53 8.07 5.03
N GLU A 160 -7.66 7.46 4.71
CA GLU A 160 -7.76 6.03 4.38
C GLU A 160 -6.91 5.68 3.16
N ALA A 161 -6.87 6.58 2.17
CA ALA A 161 -6.11 6.36 0.95
C ALA A 161 -4.61 6.37 1.24
N LEU A 162 -4.16 7.29 2.10
CA LEU A 162 -2.78 7.35 2.56
C LEU A 162 -2.38 6.08 3.35
N MET A 163 -3.25 5.59 4.22
CA MET A 163 -3.05 4.34 4.96
C MET A 163 -2.96 3.14 4.04
N MET A 164 -3.92 2.98 3.12
CA MET A 164 -3.87 1.91 2.13
C MET A 164 -2.65 1.99 1.23
N THR A 165 -2.20 3.20 0.86
CA THR A 165 -0.98 3.39 0.08
C THR A 165 0.25 2.88 0.84
N TRP A 166 0.38 3.20 2.13
CA TRP A 166 1.49 2.69 2.94
C TRP A 166 1.44 1.15 3.09
N LEU A 167 0.25 0.56 3.22
CA LEU A 167 0.10 -0.90 3.21
C LEU A 167 0.54 -1.51 1.87
N ALA A 168 0.07 -0.97 0.75
CA ALA A 168 0.44 -1.44 -0.58
C ALA A 168 1.94 -1.26 -0.86
N ALA A 169 2.57 -0.19 -0.36
CA ALA A 169 4.03 -0.01 -0.47
C ALA A 169 4.81 -1.16 0.18
N GLY A 170 4.25 -1.78 1.22
CA GLY A 170 4.80 -3.01 1.77
C GLY A 170 4.68 -4.22 0.85
N GLU A 171 3.56 -4.34 0.13
CA GLU A 171 3.31 -5.43 -0.83
C GLU A 171 4.29 -5.38 -2.02
N HIS A 172 4.86 -4.20 -2.31
CA HIS A 172 5.82 -3.97 -3.41
C HIS A 172 7.28 -4.17 -3.03
N THR A 173 7.62 -4.57 -1.80
CA THR A 173 9.01 -4.86 -1.44
C THR A 173 9.47 -6.22 -1.94
N ALA A 174 10.78 -6.37 -2.18
CA ALA A 174 11.36 -7.69 -2.48
C ALA A 174 11.11 -8.70 -1.34
N ALA A 175 11.08 -8.23 -0.09
CA ALA A 175 10.81 -9.06 1.08
C ALA A 175 9.38 -9.62 1.09
N TYR A 176 8.38 -8.82 0.73
CA TYR A 176 7.01 -9.29 0.59
C TYR A 176 6.84 -10.21 -0.61
N LYS A 177 7.42 -9.85 -1.77
CA LYS A 177 7.29 -10.63 -3.01
C LYS A 177 7.79 -12.08 -2.86
N ARG A 178 8.82 -12.32 -2.04
CA ARG A 178 9.32 -13.68 -1.75
C ARG A 178 8.51 -14.46 -0.71
N ALA A 179 7.42 -13.92 -0.17
CA ALA A 179 6.60 -14.61 0.82
C ALA A 179 6.12 -16.00 0.35
N HIS A 180 5.84 -16.17 -0.94
CA HIS A 180 5.44 -17.44 -1.53
C HIS A 180 6.51 -18.55 -1.43
N CYS A 181 7.77 -18.19 -1.21
CA CYS A 181 8.88 -19.12 -0.99
C CYS A 181 9.11 -19.47 0.48
N LEU A 182 8.41 -18.81 1.41
CA LEU A 182 8.59 -18.98 2.84
C LEU A 182 7.54 -19.91 3.44
N LYS A 183 7.91 -20.57 4.53
CA LYS A 183 7.00 -21.35 5.36
C LYS A 183 7.13 -20.88 6.80
N TYR A 184 6.03 -20.37 7.34
CA TYR A 184 5.98 -19.93 8.73
C TYR A 184 6.12 -21.12 9.69
N ASP A 185 7.10 -21.05 10.60
CA ASP A 185 7.31 -21.99 11.69
C ASP A 185 7.03 -21.31 13.04
N ARG A 186 5.80 -21.48 13.52
CA ARG A 186 5.36 -20.94 14.82
C ARG A 186 6.20 -21.45 16.00
N ASN A 187 6.52 -22.75 16.03
CA ASN A 187 7.31 -23.33 17.11
C ASN A 187 8.76 -22.84 17.05
N GLY A 188 9.29 -22.65 15.85
CA GLY A 188 10.57 -21.99 15.60
C GLY A 188 10.57 -20.56 16.15
N LEU A 189 9.53 -19.77 15.86
CA LEU A 189 9.40 -18.40 16.36
C LEU A 189 9.38 -18.35 17.90
N GLU A 190 8.60 -19.21 18.57
CA GLU A 190 8.56 -19.26 20.03
C GLU A 190 9.93 -19.57 20.65
N LYS A 191 10.71 -20.48 20.02
CA LYS A 191 12.08 -20.81 20.43
C LYS A 191 13.09 -19.70 20.15
N LEU A 192 12.79 -18.82 19.20
CA LEU A 192 13.63 -17.70 18.80
C LEU A 192 13.47 -16.48 19.71
N LEU A 193 12.34 -16.36 20.44
CA LEU A 193 12.05 -15.22 21.32
C LEU A 193 13.17 -14.91 22.35
N PRO A 194 13.81 -15.89 23.02
CA PRO A 194 14.96 -15.61 23.89
C PRO A 194 16.13 -14.95 23.16
N GLN A 195 16.43 -15.37 21.92
CA GLN A 195 17.51 -14.78 21.11
C GLN A 195 17.14 -13.36 20.67
N LEU A 196 15.89 -13.12 20.26
CA LEU A 196 15.40 -11.77 19.96
C LEU A 196 15.51 -10.85 21.19
N LYS A 197 15.16 -11.38 22.38
CA LYS A 197 15.30 -10.65 23.65
C LYS A 197 16.76 -10.29 23.94
N GLU A 198 17.67 -11.25 23.81
CA GLU A 198 19.11 -11.01 23.99
C GLU A 198 19.61 -9.95 23.01
N ARG A 199 19.13 -10.00 21.76
CA ARG A 199 19.53 -9.04 20.73
C ARG A 199 19.12 -7.61 21.06
N VAL A 200 17.90 -7.40 21.57
CA VAL A 200 17.43 -6.06 21.97
C VAL A 200 18.03 -5.56 23.30
N LEU A 201 18.53 -6.46 24.15
CA LEU A 201 19.28 -6.09 25.36
C LEU A 201 20.66 -5.49 25.03
N SER A 202 21.24 -5.87 23.89
CA SER A 202 22.51 -5.36 23.37
C SER A 202 22.28 -4.52 22.10
N ALA A 203 21.29 -3.63 22.15
CA ALA A 203 20.91 -2.79 21.01
C ALA A 203 22.06 -1.90 20.51
N ASP A 204 22.25 -1.90 19.20
CA ASP A 204 23.19 -1.07 18.45
C ASP A 204 22.62 -0.81 17.04
N ASP A 205 23.44 -0.34 16.10
CA ASP A 205 23.02 0.00 14.74
C ASP A 205 22.71 -1.20 13.84
N THR A 206 23.15 -2.43 14.17
CA THR A 206 22.86 -3.63 13.36
C THR A 206 21.66 -4.43 13.89
N MET A 207 21.12 -4.03 15.04
CA MET A 207 20.04 -4.75 15.73
C MET A 207 18.85 -5.06 14.85
N LEU A 208 18.38 -4.11 14.05
CA LEU A 208 17.19 -4.32 13.22
C LEU A 208 17.48 -5.28 12.07
N ASP A 209 18.67 -5.20 11.46
CA ASP A 209 19.08 -6.12 10.39
C ASP A 209 19.19 -7.56 10.93
N ASP A 210 19.80 -7.73 12.10
CA ASP A 210 19.91 -9.04 12.77
C ASP A 210 18.54 -9.62 13.11
N ILE A 211 17.63 -8.81 13.65
CA ILE A 211 16.25 -9.21 13.95
C ILE A 211 15.50 -9.64 12.69
N ILE A 212 15.64 -8.88 11.59
CA ILE A 212 15.00 -9.23 10.31
C ILE A 212 15.49 -10.60 9.83
N GLN A 213 16.79 -10.88 9.90
CA GLN A 213 17.37 -12.17 9.51
C GLN A 213 16.90 -13.32 10.42
N LEU A 214 16.86 -13.09 11.73
CA LEU A 214 16.37 -14.08 12.69
C LEU A 214 14.90 -14.42 12.40
N LEU A 215 14.04 -13.43 12.22
CA LEU A 215 12.63 -13.64 11.89
C LEU A 215 12.43 -14.32 10.54
N ASP A 216 13.28 -14.00 9.55
CA ASP A 216 13.23 -14.64 8.25
C ASP A 216 13.48 -16.16 8.31
N SER A 217 14.37 -16.59 9.20
CA SER A 217 14.71 -18.02 9.39
C SER A 217 13.53 -18.89 9.83
N VAL A 218 12.49 -18.28 10.40
CA VAL A 218 11.25 -18.94 10.85
C VAL A 218 10.05 -18.55 9.99
N GLY A 219 10.30 -17.95 8.82
CA GLY A 219 9.26 -17.57 7.87
C GLY A 219 8.36 -16.44 8.37
N VAL A 220 8.91 -15.46 9.09
CA VAL A 220 8.25 -14.20 9.44
C VAL A 220 8.94 -13.07 8.70
N ILE A 221 8.21 -12.34 7.87
CA ILE A 221 8.78 -11.18 7.16
C ILE A 221 8.70 -9.97 8.10
N CYS A 222 9.83 -9.38 8.45
CA CYS A 222 9.88 -8.10 9.13
C CYS A 222 10.36 -7.02 8.15
N GLN A 223 9.58 -5.96 7.99
CA GLN A 223 9.83 -4.92 7.00
C GLN A 223 9.55 -3.53 7.53
N PHE A 224 10.38 -2.55 7.15
CA PHE A 224 10.21 -1.14 7.48
C PHE A 224 9.85 -0.36 6.22
N ILE A 225 8.68 0.25 6.24
CA ILE A 225 8.18 1.09 5.14
C ILE A 225 8.09 2.50 5.64
N GLU A 226 8.78 3.42 4.96
CA GLU A 226 8.82 4.81 5.40
C GLU A 226 7.40 5.41 5.35
N PRO A 227 6.86 5.88 6.49
CA PRO A 227 5.51 6.39 6.54
C PRO A 227 5.43 7.77 5.88
N PRO A 228 4.25 8.16 5.39
CA PRO A 228 3.98 9.55 5.10
C PRO A 228 4.02 10.40 6.38
N GLU A 229 4.08 11.72 6.23
CA GLU A 229 4.08 12.62 7.40
C GLU A 229 2.83 12.43 8.28
N LYS A 230 2.94 12.68 9.59
CA LYS A 230 1.79 12.63 10.51
C LYS A 230 0.97 11.32 10.48
N PHE A 231 1.58 10.20 10.06
CA PHE A 231 0.91 8.90 9.95
C PHE A 231 0.52 8.32 11.32
N PRO A 232 -0.72 7.83 11.52
CA PRO A 232 -1.20 7.45 12.86
C PRO A 232 -0.76 6.06 13.34
N ILE A 233 -0.34 5.18 12.43
CA ILE A 233 0.03 3.79 12.71
C ILE A 233 1.51 3.68 13.06
N TYR A 234 1.88 2.78 13.96
CA TYR A 234 3.29 2.45 14.25
C TYR A 234 3.74 1.17 13.56
N GLY A 235 2.91 0.13 13.62
CA GLY A 235 3.13 -1.17 13.01
C GLY A 235 1.81 -1.84 12.61
N ILE A 236 1.94 -2.91 11.82
CA ILE A 236 0.85 -3.77 11.40
C ILE A 236 1.35 -5.20 11.22
N VAL A 237 0.51 -6.19 11.56
CA VAL A 237 0.66 -7.58 11.12
C VAL A 237 -0.28 -7.83 9.94
N ILE A 238 0.27 -8.32 8.83
CA ILE A 238 -0.48 -8.74 7.65
C ILE A 238 -0.22 -10.22 7.43
N TRP A 239 -1.26 -11.00 7.19
CA TRP A 239 -1.13 -12.39 6.78
C TRP A 239 -1.26 -12.48 5.26
N THR A 240 -0.24 -13.03 4.62
CA THR A 240 -0.27 -13.34 3.19
C THR A 240 -1.22 -14.50 2.91
N ARG A 241 -1.65 -14.65 1.65
CA ARG A 241 -2.55 -15.73 1.24
C ARG A 241 -1.99 -17.14 1.49
N ASN A 242 -0.67 -17.29 1.53
CA ASN A 242 -0.01 -18.56 1.83
C ASN A 242 0.32 -18.75 3.33
N GLY A 243 -0.21 -17.89 4.21
CA GLY A 243 -0.09 -18.04 5.65
C GLY A 243 1.26 -17.60 6.25
N VAL A 244 2.04 -16.81 5.51
CA VAL A 244 3.26 -16.17 6.02
C VAL A 244 2.90 -14.84 6.68
N PRO A 245 3.24 -14.61 7.96
CA PRO A 245 3.03 -13.34 8.63
C PRO A 245 4.07 -12.31 8.21
N VAL A 246 3.61 -11.08 8.02
CA VAL A 246 4.41 -9.90 7.68
C VAL A 246 4.21 -8.87 8.78
N ILE A 247 5.27 -8.56 9.51
CA ILE A 247 5.36 -7.40 10.39
C ILE A 247 5.83 -6.23 9.54
N GLN A 248 4.98 -5.23 9.36
CA GLN A 248 5.34 -4.01 8.66
C GLN A 248 5.35 -2.83 9.62
N LEU A 249 6.50 -2.16 9.72
CA LEU A 249 6.78 -1.13 10.71
C LEU A 249 7.05 0.20 10.03
N THR A 250 6.66 1.29 10.69
CA THR A 250 6.95 2.65 10.22
C THR A 250 8.35 3.13 10.60
N GLY A 251 8.98 2.54 11.62
CA GLY A 251 10.21 3.07 12.22
C GLY A 251 10.06 4.50 12.78
N ARG A 252 8.82 4.98 12.97
CA ARG A 252 8.53 6.35 13.40
C ARG A 252 9.20 6.65 14.74
N ARG A 253 9.61 7.90 14.93
CA ARG A 253 10.45 8.40 16.05
C ARG A 253 11.90 7.91 16.03
N LYS A 254 12.21 6.83 15.30
CA LYS A 254 13.57 6.27 15.13
C LYS A 254 14.30 5.98 16.44
N LYS A 255 13.61 5.88 17.58
CA LYS A 255 14.23 5.56 18.87
C LYS A 255 14.11 4.07 19.16
N ASN A 256 15.18 3.49 19.68
CA ASN A 256 15.25 2.06 20.04
C ASN A 256 14.05 1.60 20.88
N ASN A 257 13.67 2.35 21.92
CA ASN A 257 12.56 2.03 22.82
C ASN A 257 11.21 1.91 22.07
N HIS A 258 10.96 2.77 21.08
CA HIS A 258 9.72 2.75 20.31
C HIS A 258 9.70 1.59 19.32
N VAL A 259 10.79 1.38 18.58
CA VAL A 259 10.87 0.30 17.59
C VAL A 259 10.82 -1.07 18.25
N ILE A 260 11.57 -1.27 19.35
CA ILE A 260 11.59 -2.52 20.11
C ILE A 260 10.20 -2.83 20.69
N TRP A 261 9.54 -1.83 21.28
CA TRP A 261 8.20 -2.02 21.83
C TRP A 261 7.21 -2.45 20.76
N THR A 262 7.11 -1.71 19.66
CA THR A 262 6.18 -2.02 18.57
C THR A 262 6.49 -3.39 17.98
N LEU A 263 7.76 -3.72 17.70
CA LEU A 263 8.12 -5.05 17.19
C LEU A 263 7.61 -6.20 18.07
N PHE A 264 7.86 -6.14 19.38
CA PHE A 264 7.40 -7.20 20.31
C PHE A 264 5.88 -7.21 20.47
N HIS A 265 5.22 -6.05 20.33
CA HIS A 265 3.77 -5.98 20.27
C HIS A 265 3.22 -6.73 19.04
N GLU A 266 3.78 -6.48 17.84
CA GLU A 266 3.39 -7.19 16.63
C GLU A 266 3.70 -8.70 16.68
N LEU A 267 4.81 -9.10 17.31
CA LEU A 267 5.10 -10.52 17.60
C LEU A 267 4.03 -11.14 18.51
N GLY A 268 3.49 -10.34 19.45
CA GLY A 268 2.38 -10.73 20.29
C GLY A 268 1.12 -11.04 19.49
N HIS A 269 0.80 -10.25 18.46
CA HIS A 269 -0.32 -10.54 17.54
C HIS A 269 -0.11 -11.84 16.77
N ILE A 270 1.08 -12.07 16.23
CA ILE A 270 1.39 -13.30 15.48
C ILE A 270 1.21 -14.56 16.35
N LEU A 271 1.57 -14.48 17.63
CA LEU A 271 1.58 -15.64 18.53
C LEU A 271 0.27 -15.82 19.31
N ASN A 272 -0.45 -14.77 19.67
CA ASN A 272 -1.59 -14.89 20.59
C ASN A 272 -2.95 -14.87 19.89
N ASP A 273 -3.03 -14.39 18.65
CA ASP A 273 -4.33 -14.25 17.99
C ASP A 273 -4.83 -15.60 17.47
N GLU A 274 -6.11 -15.90 17.71
CA GLU A 274 -6.74 -17.18 17.34
C GLU A 274 -7.02 -17.28 15.83
N THR A 275 -7.12 -16.15 15.14
CA THR A 275 -7.35 -16.09 13.69
C THR A 275 -6.35 -15.18 12.99
N PRO A 276 -5.68 -15.65 11.92
CA PRO A 276 -4.75 -14.83 11.15
C PRO A 276 -5.52 -13.80 10.33
N THR A 277 -5.74 -12.63 10.92
CA THR A 277 -6.35 -11.46 10.26
C THR A 277 -5.35 -10.30 10.25
N THR A 278 -5.53 -9.33 9.35
CA THR A 278 -4.69 -8.14 9.30
C THR A 278 -4.97 -7.23 10.50
N GLN A 279 -3.96 -6.93 11.33
CA GLN A 279 -4.06 -6.20 12.61
C GLN A 279 -3.25 -4.91 12.58
N LEU A 280 -3.87 -3.75 12.82
CA LEU A 280 -3.27 -2.40 12.76
C LEU A 280 -3.13 -1.76 14.15
N GLU A 281 -1.90 -1.39 14.58
CA GLU A 281 -1.67 -0.70 15.87
C GLU A 281 -1.91 0.83 15.77
N PHE A 282 -2.74 1.38 16.69
CA PHE A 282 -3.02 2.83 16.81
C PHE A 282 -2.58 3.47 18.12
N ASN A 283 -2.38 4.79 18.05
CA ASN A 283 -2.19 5.64 19.22
C ASN A 283 -3.53 5.87 19.97
N LYS A 284 -4.01 4.84 20.69
CA LYS A 284 -5.17 4.73 21.64
C LYS A 284 -6.47 4.09 21.13
N SER A 285 -7.13 3.34 22.04
CA SER A 285 -7.91 2.09 21.88
C SER A 285 -9.45 2.17 22.04
N SER A 286 -10.21 1.17 21.51
CA SER A 286 -11.47 0.58 22.07
C SER A 286 -12.10 -0.47 21.11
N SER A 287 -12.92 -1.50 21.46
CA SER A 287 -13.44 -2.07 22.74
C SER A 287 -13.68 -3.61 22.70
N LYS A 288 -13.89 -4.27 21.55
CA LYS A 288 -14.04 -5.76 21.45
C LYS A 288 -12.73 -6.49 21.11
N ARG A 289 -11.88 -5.85 20.29
CA ARG A 289 -10.46 -6.21 20.04
C ARG A 289 -9.53 -5.82 21.18
N LYS A 290 -10.09 -5.31 22.29
CA LYS A 290 -9.33 -4.95 23.48
C LYS A 290 -8.60 -6.17 24.07
N SER A 291 -9.11 -7.39 23.91
CA SER A 291 -8.45 -8.60 24.41
C SER A 291 -7.15 -8.93 23.66
N GLU A 292 -7.17 -8.92 22.33
CA GLU A 292 -6.00 -9.17 21.47
C GLU A 292 -4.95 -8.08 21.67
N GLU A 293 -5.35 -6.81 21.61
CA GLU A 293 -4.49 -5.65 21.91
C GLU A 293 -3.91 -5.71 23.33
N VAL A 294 -4.71 -6.11 24.31
CA VAL A 294 -4.23 -6.30 25.69
C VAL A 294 -3.26 -7.46 25.76
N ALA A 295 -3.51 -8.57 25.05
CA ALA A 295 -2.63 -9.72 25.00
C ALA A 295 -1.29 -9.37 24.33
N ALA A 296 -1.29 -8.66 23.20
CA ALA A 296 -0.09 -8.17 22.54
C ALA A 296 0.72 -7.22 23.45
N ASN A 297 0.05 -6.28 24.12
CA ASN A 297 0.70 -5.38 25.10
C ASN A 297 1.26 -6.15 26.31
N GLN A 298 0.54 -7.15 26.81
CA GLN A 298 1.01 -8.00 27.91
C GLN A 298 2.20 -8.86 27.47
N PHE A 299 2.17 -9.39 26.26
CA PHE A 299 3.27 -10.15 25.66
C PHE A 299 4.53 -9.31 25.53
N ALA A 300 4.43 -8.13 24.92
CA ALA A 300 5.56 -7.20 24.80
C ALA A 300 6.12 -6.82 26.18
N ARG A 301 5.24 -6.52 27.13
CA ARG A 301 5.63 -6.21 28.51
C ARG A 301 6.34 -7.39 29.19
N ALA A 302 5.84 -8.62 29.05
CA ALA A 302 6.43 -9.79 29.68
C ALA A 302 7.86 -10.06 29.17
N TRP A 303 8.10 -9.86 27.87
CA TRP A 303 9.42 -10.03 27.28
C TRP A 303 10.39 -8.89 27.59
N LEU A 304 9.90 -7.63 27.56
CA LEU A 304 10.76 -6.45 27.64
C LEU A 304 10.90 -5.86 29.05
N PHE A 305 9.90 -6.00 29.91
CA PHE A 305 9.84 -5.31 31.22
C PHE A 305 8.94 -6.03 32.24
N GLY A 306 9.51 -6.99 32.98
CA GLY A 306 8.77 -7.88 33.87
C GLY A 306 8.67 -7.41 35.33
N GLY A 307 9.70 -6.73 35.86
CA GLY A 307 9.83 -6.46 37.30
C GLY A 307 9.04 -5.27 37.85
N GLY A 308 8.39 -4.48 36.99
CA GLY A 308 7.75 -3.22 37.39
C GLY A 308 8.76 -2.13 37.80
N VAL A 309 8.27 -0.88 37.87
CA VAL A 309 9.14 0.30 38.06
C VAL A 309 9.63 0.50 39.50
N GLY A 310 9.01 -0.18 40.47
CA GLY A 310 9.28 0.04 41.90
C GLY A 310 10.73 -0.28 42.28
N GLU A 311 11.33 -1.27 41.64
CA GLU A 311 12.71 -1.69 41.90
C GLU A 311 13.77 -0.70 41.41
N TYR A 312 13.38 0.26 40.58
CA TYR A 312 14.24 1.32 40.05
C TYR A 312 14.04 2.65 40.77
N ARG A 313 13.24 2.67 41.85
CA ARG A 313 12.89 3.89 42.58
C ARG A 313 14.15 4.56 43.14
N GLY A 314 14.31 5.85 42.84
CA GLY A 314 15.45 6.65 43.30
C GLY A 314 16.70 6.53 42.42
N MET A 315 16.72 5.64 41.42
CA MET A 315 17.81 5.57 40.45
C MET A 315 17.68 6.72 39.44
N ASN A 316 18.73 7.53 39.31
CA ASN A 316 18.77 8.67 38.37
C ASN A 316 20.00 8.66 37.46
N ARG A 317 20.86 7.65 37.55
CA ARG A 317 22.03 7.48 36.68
C ARG A 317 21.79 6.34 35.70
N ALA A 318 22.06 6.58 34.43
CA ALA A 318 21.84 5.60 33.36
C ALA A 318 22.58 4.27 33.62
N ARG A 319 23.85 4.34 34.06
CA ARG A 319 24.65 3.15 34.37
C ARG A 319 24.01 2.26 35.45
N ASP A 320 23.36 2.87 36.45
CA ASP A 320 22.78 2.15 37.58
C ASP A 320 21.47 1.48 37.14
N ILE A 321 20.65 2.19 36.35
CA ILE A 321 19.44 1.66 35.71
C ILE A 321 19.79 0.52 34.75
N GLU A 322 20.79 0.72 33.89
CA GLU A 322 21.22 -0.27 32.91
C GLU A 322 21.76 -1.55 33.59
N ALA A 323 22.64 -1.42 34.57
CA ALA A 323 23.18 -2.56 35.29
C ALA A 323 22.05 -3.36 35.99
N LYS A 324 21.10 -2.66 36.62
CA LYS A 324 19.95 -3.31 37.27
C LYS A 324 19.02 -3.97 36.26
N ALA A 325 18.75 -3.30 35.14
CA ALA A 325 17.91 -3.81 34.06
C ALA A 325 18.52 -5.09 33.46
N ARG A 326 19.82 -5.07 33.12
CA ARG A 326 20.55 -6.24 32.63
C ARG A 326 20.54 -7.40 33.64
N GLN A 327 20.74 -7.12 34.93
CA GLN A 327 20.65 -8.15 35.99
C GLN A 327 19.30 -8.87 36.00
N LYS A 328 18.21 -8.15 35.72
CA LYS A 328 16.84 -8.69 35.71
C LYS A 328 16.41 -9.23 34.34
N GLY A 329 17.18 -8.93 33.28
CA GLY A 329 16.75 -9.14 31.91
C GLY A 329 15.61 -8.20 31.47
N ASP A 330 15.49 -7.02 32.08
CA ASP A 330 14.63 -5.93 31.59
C ASP A 330 15.40 -5.11 30.54
N VAL A 331 14.71 -4.61 29.50
CA VAL A 331 15.34 -3.83 28.43
C VAL A 331 15.55 -2.38 28.90
N PRO A 332 16.81 -1.87 29.01
CA PRO A 332 17.10 -0.59 29.66
C PRO A 332 16.31 0.61 29.11
N CYS A 333 16.18 0.72 27.78
CA CYS A 333 15.47 1.82 27.14
C CYS A 333 13.96 1.81 27.45
N ILE A 334 13.37 0.62 27.61
CA ILE A 334 11.96 0.44 28.00
C ILE A 334 11.77 0.77 29.49
N VAL A 335 12.72 0.40 30.35
CA VAL A 335 12.72 0.79 31.77
C VAL A 335 12.69 2.31 31.92
N VAL A 336 13.59 3.02 31.23
CA VAL A 336 13.63 4.49 31.25
C VAL A 336 12.31 5.10 30.77
N GLN A 337 11.76 4.59 29.66
CA GLN A 337 10.45 5.03 29.16
C GLN A 337 9.34 4.85 30.19
N GLU A 338 9.27 3.70 30.87
CA GLU A 338 8.26 3.43 31.89
C GLU A 338 8.44 4.31 33.14
N LEU A 339 9.67 4.59 33.56
CA LEU A 339 9.98 5.51 34.66
C LEU A 339 9.55 6.95 34.34
N HIS A 340 9.84 7.43 33.12
CA HIS A 340 9.37 8.74 32.65
C HIS A 340 7.85 8.80 32.60
N ARG A 341 7.20 7.75 32.06
CA ARG A 341 5.73 7.68 31.93
C ARG A 341 5.04 7.72 33.29
N LYS A 342 5.61 7.06 34.29
CA LYS A 342 5.11 7.03 35.67
C LYS A 342 5.58 8.20 36.53
N ARG A 343 6.30 9.17 35.95
CA ARG A 343 6.84 10.36 36.65
C ARG A 343 7.76 9.99 37.82
N MET A 344 8.47 8.86 37.72
CA MET A 344 9.47 8.41 38.70
C MET A 344 10.90 8.84 38.36
N LEU A 345 11.10 9.27 37.11
CA LEU A 345 12.34 9.85 36.60
C LEU A 345 11.96 11.06 35.73
N GLU A 346 12.69 12.16 35.85
CA GLU A 346 12.48 13.33 35.00
C GLU A 346 12.83 13.03 33.54
N ARG A 347 12.08 13.63 32.60
CA ARG A 347 12.23 13.36 31.15
C ARG A 347 13.59 13.74 30.57
N SER A 348 14.37 14.58 31.25
CA SER A 348 15.72 14.97 30.85
C SER A 348 16.79 13.94 31.24
N TYR A 349 16.48 13.01 32.16
CA TYR A 349 17.45 12.07 32.71
C TYR A 349 17.49 10.74 31.96
N CYS A 350 18.69 10.18 31.86
CA CYS A 350 18.97 8.84 31.30
C CYS A 350 18.58 8.65 29.83
N ASN A 351 18.38 9.73 29.07
CA ASN A 351 18.04 9.70 27.65
C ASN A 351 19.13 9.08 26.77
N GLN A 352 20.38 8.96 27.24
CA GLN A 352 21.43 8.24 26.52
C GLN A 352 21.13 6.75 26.30
N LEU A 353 20.25 6.15 27.10
CA LEU A 353 19.77 4.78 26.88
C LEU A 353 18.66 4.72 25.80
N ILE A 354 18.10 5.87 25.42
CA ILE A 354 17.11 6.04 24.36
C ILE A 354 17.75 6.78 23.18
N PHE A 355 18.37 6.02 22.29
CA PHE A 355 19.13 6.54 21.16
C PHE A 355 18.41 6.32 19.82
N ASP A 356 18.85 7.06 18.80
CA ASP A 356 18.36 6.89 17.44
C ASP A 356 18.92 5.61 16.84
N VAL A 357 18.05 4.80 16.25
CA VAL A 357 18.41 3.59 15.50
C VAL A 357 18.33 3.87 14.01
N ARG A 358 19.27 3.28 13.27
CA ARG A 358 19.18 3.24 11.81
C ARG A 358 18.01 2.35 11.41
N ILE A 359 17.01 2.91 10.74
CA ILE A 359 15.87 2.15 10.22
C ILE A 359 16.22 1.60 8.83
N PRO A 360 16.21 0.27 8.63
CA PRO A 360 16.48 -0.33 7.32
C PRO A 360 15.21 -0.28 6.44
N PHE A 361 14.84 0.93 6.00
CA PHE A 361 13.69 1.10 5.09
C PHE A 361 13.90 0.32 3.80
N GLN A 362 12.91 -0.48 3.40
CA GLN A 362 12.95 -1.20 2.14
C GLN A 362 12.40 -0.36 0.99
N GLU A 363 13.10 -0.43 -0.13
CA GLU A 363 12.66 0.16 -1.39
C GLU A 363 11.50 -0.64 -1.98
N GLN A 364 10.59 0.10 -2.64
CA GLN A 364 9.48 -0.46 -3.39
C GLN A 364 9.97 -0.81 -4.78
N ASP A 365 9.89 -2.08 -5.15
CA ASP A 365 10.12 -2.54 -6.52
C ASP A 365 8.80 -2.37 -7.31
N TYR A 366 8.44 -1.11 -7.54
CA TYR A 366 7.28 -0.72 -8.33
C TYR A 366 7.74 0.06 -9.55
N SER A 367 7.44 -0.49 -10.73
CA SER A 367 7.52 0.25 -11.99
C SER A 367 6.09 0.55 -12.42
N PRO A 368 5.70 1.83 -12.56
CA PRO A 368 4.42 2.18 -13.17
C PRO A 368 4.34 1.46 -14.51
N GLN A 369 3.24 0.76 -14.76
CA GLN A 369 2.97 0.30 -16.12
C GLN A 369 2.84 1.57 -16.96
N ASN A 370 3.83 1.85 -17.80
CA ASN A 370 3.69 2.87 -18.82
C ASN A 370 2.50 2.43 -19.67
N ASN A 371 1.34 3.04 -19.45
CA ASN A 371 0.18 2.95 -20.34
C ASN A 371 0.48 3.73 -21.62
N SER A 372 1.55 3.34 -22.31
CA SER A 372 1.85 3.69 -23.68
C SER A 372 1.62 2.42 -24.48
N ILE A 373 0.35 2.16 -24.78
CA ILE A 373 -0.02 1.36 -25.94
C ILE A 373 -0.10 2.34 -27.11
#